data_AF-A0A534E843-F1
#
_entry.id   AF-A0A534E843-F1
#
_cell.length_a   1.000
_cell.length_b   1.000
_cell.length_c   1.000
_cell.angle_alpha   90.00
_cell.angle_beta   90.00
_cell.angle_gamma   90.00
#
_symmetry.space_group_name_H-M   'P 1'
#
loop_
_entity.id
_entity.type
_entity.pdbx_description
1 polymer ?
#
loop_
_entity_poly.entity_id
_entity_poly.type
_entity_poly.pdbx_seq_one_letter_code
_entity_poly.pdbx_strand_id
1 'polypeptide(L)'
;MIVLDANVLLYAYDSSSPAHERCRNWLTEAFNGGEQIGLPWQTLLAFVRIATNSRAFRVPLSGERACGIVSQWLTLPQVVVVAPGESFWSIFVEQVKRAQVLGPLVTDAALAALAIE
;
A
#
# COMPACT_ATOMS: atom_id res chain seq x y z
N MET A 1 0.23 11.60 -9.28
CA MET A 1 0.56 10.22 -8.88
C MET A 1 -0.10 9.98 -7.54
N ILE A 2 -0.76 8.83 -7.38
CA ILE A 2 -1.39 8.44 -6.11
C ILE A 2 -0.53 7.35 -5.47
N VAL A 3 -0.04 7.59 -4.26
CA VAL A 3 0.69 6.58 -3.48
C VAL A 3 -0.32 5.78 -2.65
N LEU A 4 -0.30 4.44 -2.77
CA LEU A 4 -1.26 3.60 -2.06
C LEU A 4 -0.77 3.14 -0.69
N ASP A 5 -1.71 3.16 0.24
CA ASP A 5 -1.62 2.46 1.51
C ASP A 5 -2.00 0.98 1.37
N ALA A 6 -1.41 0.13 2.21
CA ALA A 6 -1.68 -1.31 2.20
C ALA A 6 -3.15 -1.65 2.50
N ASN A 7 -3.85 -0.84 3.29
CA ASN A 7 -5.25 -1.07 3.64
C ASN A 7 -6.17 -1.05 2.41
N VAL A 8 -5.93 -0.15 1.45
CA VAL A 8 -6.72 -0.10 0.20
C VAL A 8 -6.57 -1.42 -0.56
N LEU A 9 -5.34 -1.93 -0.66
CA LEU A 9 -5.03 -3.20 -1.32
C LEU A 9 -5.62 -4.37 -0.54
N LEU A 10 -5.50 -4.39 0.78
CA LEU A 10 -6.03 -5.46 1.62
C LEU A 10 -7.56 -5.54 1.52
N TYR A 11 -8.25 -4.41 1.64
CA TYR A 11 -9.72 -4.38 1.55
C TYR A 11 -10.19 -4.76 0.14
N ALA A 12 -9.48 -4.36 -0.92
CA ALA A 12 -9.82 -4.78 -2.28
C ALA A 12 -9.78 -6.31 -2.49
N TYR A 13 -9.10 -7.07 -1.63
CA TYR A 13 -8.97 -8.53 -1.71
C TYR A 13 -9.62 -9.27 -0.53
N ASP A 14 -10.11 -8.58 0.49
CA ASP A 14 -10.86 -9.16 1.61
C ASP A 14 -12.37 -9.02 1.38
N SER A 15 -13.01 -10.05 0.83
CA SER A 15 -14.47 -10.05 0.62
C SER A 15 -15.30 -9.99 1.90
N SER A 16 -14.68 -10.16 3.08
CA SER A 16 -15.34 -9.99 4.36
C SER A 16 -15.29 -8.57 4.92
N SER A 17 -14.47 -7.69 4.34
CA SER A 17 -14.38 -6.29 4.72
C SER A 17 -15.61 -5.51 4.21
N PRO A 18 -16.26 -4.67 5.04
CA PRO A 18 -17.30 -3.76 4.57
C PRO A 18 -16.82 -2.78 3.50
N ALA A 19 -15.50 -2.53 3.44
CA ALA A 19 -14.89 -1.67 2.44
C ALA A 19 -14.55 -2.40 1.12
N HIS A 20 -14.80 -3.71 1.01
CA HIS A 20 -14.36 -4.53 -0.11
C HIS A 20 -14.79 -3.97 -1.47
N GLU A 21 -16.09 -3.82 -1.69
CA GLU A 21 -16.64 -3.37 -2.96
C GLU A 21 -16.11 -1.98 -3.33
N ARG A 22 -16.04 -1.06 -2.35
CA ARG A 22 -15.53 0.29 -2.58
C ARG A 22 -14.04 0.29 -2.98
N CYS A 23 -13.21 -0.43 -2.23
CA CYS A 23 -11.77 -0.50 -2.50
C CYS A 23 -11.47 -1.27 -3.79
N ARG A 24 -12.22 -2.34 -4.07
CA ARG A 24 -12.08 -3.13 -5.29
C ARG A 24 -12.45 -2.33 -6.53
N ASN A 25 -13.56 -1.61 -6.50
CA ASN A 25 -14.00 -0.78 -7.62
C ASN A 25 -13.01 0.36 -7.86
N TRP A 26 -12.62 1.07 -6.81
CA TRP A 26 -11.63 2.13 -6.91
C TRP A 26 -10.29 1.64 -7.44
N LEU A 27 -9.78 0.49 -6.94
CA LEU A 27 -8.51 -0.07 -7.41
C LEU A 27 -8.60 -0.50 -8.88
N THR A 28 -9.74 -1.06 -9.28
CA THR A 28 -9.98 -1.44 -10.68
C THR A 28 -10.00 -0.22 -11.58
N GLU A 29 -10.67 0.86 -11.18
CA GLU A 29 -10.68 2.12 -11.92
C GLU A 29 -9.28 2.74 -11.98
N ALA A 30 -8.56 2.80 -10.85
CA ALA A 30 -7.20 3.32 -10.77
C ALA A 30 -6.23 2.56 -11.67
N PHE A 31 -6.36 1.22 -11.76
CA PHE A 31 -5.51 0.38 -12.60
C PHE A 31 -5.90 0.35 -14.08
N ASN A 32 -7.10 0.80 -14.43
CA ASN A 32 -7.51 0.96 -15.82
C ASN A 32 -7.47 2.43 -16.28
N GLY A 33 -7.24 3.36 -15.37
CA GLY A 33 -7.14 4.79 -15.63
C GLY A 33 -5.76 5.22 -16.15
N GLY A 34 -5.64 6.51 -16.46
CA GLY A 34 -4.38 7.11 -16.92
C GLY A 34 -3.49 7.68 -15.80
N GLU A 35 -3.93 7.64 -14.54
CA GLU A 35 -3.17 8.20 -13.43
C GLU A 35 -2.10 7.23 -12.95
N GLN A 36 -0.88 7.75 -12.73
CA GLN A 36 0.20 6.96 -12.16
C GLN A 36 -0.09 6.54 -10.71
N ILE A 37 0.12 5.26 -10.42
CA ILE A 37 -0.05 4.65 -9.11
C ILE A 37 1.30 4.28 -8.52
N GLY A 38 1.65 4.92 -7.42
CA GLY A 38 2.85 4.66 -6.65
C GLY A 38 2.64 3.52 -5.64
N LEU A 39 3.45 2.47 -5.75
CA LEU A 39 3.47 1.33 -4.83
C LEU A 39 4.84 1.20 -4.15
N PRO A 40 5.03 1.77 -2.96
CA PRO A 40 6.23 1.54 -2.17
C PRO A 40 6.40 0.07 -1.79
N TRP A 41 7.65 -0.39 -1.65
CA TRP A 41 7.93 -1.74 -1.15
C TRP A 41 7.32 -1.99 0.23
N GLN A 42 7.27 -0.98 1.11
CA GLN A 42 6.61 -1.10 2.41
C GLN A 42 5.12 -1.45 2.27
N THR A 43 4.41 -0.87 1.30
CA THR A 43 2.99 -1.16 1.01
C THR A 43 2.84 -2.57 0.46
N LEU A 44 3.66 -2.94 -0.53
CA LEU A 44 3.62 -4.26 -1.18
C LEU A 44 3.92 -5.39 -0.17
N LEU A 45 4.96 -5.23 0.64
CA LEU A 45 5.35 -6.21 1.64
C LEU A 45 4.36 -6.26 2.81
N ALA A 46 3.75 -5.13 3.18
CA ALA A 46 2.66 -5.12 4.16
C ALA A 46 1.44 -5.90 3.64
N PHE A 47 1.08 -5.75 2.36
CA PHE A 47 0.01 -6.56 1.74
C PHE A 47 0.33 -8.05 1.85
N VAL A 48 1.50 -8.50 1.40
CA VAL A 48 1.88 -9.93 1.47
C VAL A 48 1.88 -10.43 2.91
N ARG A 49 2.46 -9.66 3.85
CA ARG A 49 2.53 -10.03 5.27
C ARG A 49 1.15 -10.15 5.92
N ILE A 50 0.23 -9.25 5.61
CA ILE A 50 -1.08 -9.22 6.26
C ILE A 50 -2.05 -10.19 5.58
N ALA A 51 -2.11 -10.21 4.24
CA ALA A 51 -3.01 -11.07 3.49
C ALA A 51 -2.75 -12.57 3.70
N THR A 52 -1.54 -12.94 4.13
CA THR A 52 -1.15 -14.33 4.44
C THR A 52 -1.27 -14.69 5.92
N ASN A 53 -1.68 -13.74 6.78
CA ASN A 53 -1.77 -13.94 8.22
C ASN A 53 -3.21 -14.26 8.65
N SER A 54 -3.45 -15.49 9.10
CA SER A 54 -4.77 -15.96 9.54
C SER A 54 -5.37 -15.21 10.74
N ARG A 55 -4.57 -14.49 11.52
CA ARG A 55 -5.06 -13.64 12.62
C ARG A 55 -5.55 -12.28 12.14
N ALA A 56 -5.06 -11.81 11.00
CA ALA A 56 -5.34 -10.47 10.47
C ALA A 56 -6.26 -10.49 9.24
N PHE A 57 -6.35 -11.62 8.54
CA PHE A 57 -7.09 -11.77 7.30
C PHE A 57 -7.97 -13.02 7.37
N ARG A 58 -9.30 -12.84 7.31
CA ARG A 58 -10.27 -13.89 7.63
C ARG A 58 -10.11 -15.14 6.76
N VAL A 59 -9.80 -14.95 5.48
CA VAL A 59 -9.52 -16.01 4.51
C VAL A 59 -8.10 -15.77 3.96
N PRO A 60 -7.05 -16.18 4.70
CA PRO A 60 -5.68 -15.84 4.34
C PRO A 60 -5.31 -16.44 2.97
N LEU A 61 -4.62 -15.65 2.17
CA LEU A 61 -4.01 -16.10 0.93
C LEU A 61 -2.80 -16.98 1.22
N SER A 62 -2.45 -17.87 0.28
CA SER A 62 -1.11 -18.45 0.28
C SER A 62 -0.07 -17.38 -0.07
N GLY A 63 1.17 -17.58 0.39
CA GLY A 63 2.28 -16.68 0.02
C GLY A 63 2.46 -16.59 -1.50
N GLU A 64 2.34 -17.71 -2.21
CA GLU A 64 2.39 -17.75 -3.67
C GLU A 64 1.28 -16.91 -4.31
N ARG A 65 0.04 -17.02 -3.82
CA ARG A 65 -1.09 -16.25 -4.34
C ARG A 65 -0.90 -14.75 -4.10
N ALA A 66 -0.45 -14.36 -2.91
CA ALA A 66 -0.19 -12.97 -2.57
C ALA A 66 0.94 -12.37 -3.43
N CYS A 67 2.05 -13.10 -3.61
CA CYS A 67 3.14 -12.68 -4.49
C CYS A 67 2.69 -12.59 -5.94
N GLY A 68 1.89 -13.55 -6.43
CA GLY A 68 1.35 -13.52 -7.79
C GLY A 68 0.46 -12.30 -8.06
N ILE A 69 -0.33 -11.88 -7.07
CA ILE A 69 -1.12 -10.63 -7.14
C ILE A 69 -0.19 -9.40 -7.24
N VAL A 70 0.84 -9.31 -6.40
CA VAL A 70 1.82 -8.21 -6.45
C VAL A 70 2.53 -8.18 -7.80
N SER A 71 2.95 -9.34 -8.32
CA SER A 71 3.57 -9.45 -9.65
C SER A 71 2.64 -8.92 -10.74
N GLN A 72 1.33 -9.19 -10.68
CA GLN A 72 0.38 -8.64 -11.66
C GLN A 72 0.35 -7.11 -11.60
N TRP A 73 0.28 -6.50 -10.42
CA TRP A 73 0.30 -5.03 -10.31
C TRP A 73 1.57 -4.43 -10.90
N LEU A 74 2.73 -5.05 -10.64
CA LEU A 74 4.03 -4.58 -11.14
C LEU A 74 4.18 -4.71 -12.67
N THR A 75 3.31 -5.45 -13.35
CA THR A 75 3.28 -5.51 -14.82
C THR A 75 2.46 -4.38 -15.46
N LEU A 76 1.71 -3.63 -14.66
CA LEU A 76 0.83 -2.58 -15.18
C LEU A 76 1.63 -1.32 -15.53
N PRO A 77 1.41 -0.70 -16.70
CA PRO A 77 2.21 0.41 -17.18
C PRO A 77 2.10 1.69 -16.33
N GLN A 78 0.96 1.90 -15.67
CA GLN A 78 0.75 3.04 -14.78
C GLN A 78 1.26 2.81 -13.35
N VAL A 79 1.68 1.58 -13.00
CA VAL A 79 2.21 1.28 -11.67
C VAL A 79 3.71 1.53 -11.64
N VAL A 80 4.15 2.29 -10.65
CA VAL A 80 5.57 2.57 -10.39
C VAL A 80 5.92 2.21 -8.96
N VAL A 81 7.09 1.58 -8.77
CA VAL A 81 7.61 1.35 -7.41
C VAL A 81 8.25 2.63 -6.91
N VAL A 82 7.72 3.15 -5.81
CA VAL A 82 8.23 4.38 -5.19
C VAL A 82 9.27 4.00 -4.15
N ALA A 83 10.46 4.60 -4.27
CA ALA A 83 11.56 4.42 -3.33
C ALA A 83 11.92 5.78 -2.70
N PRO A 84 12.43 5.79 -1.46
CA PRO A 84 12.97 6.99 -0.84
C PRO A 84 14.03 7.66 -1.71
N GLY A 85 13.85 8.96 -1.96
CA GLY A 85 14.86 9.85 -2.51
C GLY A 85 15.72 10.50 -1.40
N GLU A 86 16.47 11.54 -1.79
CA GLU A 86 17.41 12.22 -0.90
C GLU A 86 16.72 13.03 0.23
N SER A 87 15.48 13.48 0.00
CA SER A 87 14.74 14.32 0.95
C SER A 87 13.83 13.51 1.87
N PHE A 88 13.61 12.22 1.58
CA PHE A 88 12.73 11.35 2.34
C PHE A 88 12.96 11.43 3.86
N TRP A 89 14.21 11.32 4.31
CA TRP A 89 14.51 11.27 5.74
C TRP A 89 14.19 12.59 6.45
N SER A 90 14.48 13.73 5.82
CA SER A 90 14.20 15.03 6.43
C SER A 90 12.69 15.28 6.52
N ILE A 91 11.93 14.93 5.48
CA ILE A 91 10.47 15.00 5.45
C ILE A 91 9.88 14.06 6.51
N PHE A 92 10.35 12.81 6.58
CA PHE A 92 9.91 11.84 7.58
C PHE A 92 10.11 12.35 9.00
N VAL A 93 11.30 12.87 9.33
CA VAL A 93 11.60 13.44 10.66
C VAL A 93 10.68 14.61 10.98
N GLU A 94 10.35 15.43 9.97
CA GLU A 94 9.38 16.51 10.13
C GLU A 94 7.97 15.98 10.44
N GLN A 95 7.49 14.97 9.72
CA GLN A 95 6.19 14.34 9.98
C GLN A 95 6.15 13.73 11.38
N VAL A 96 7.22 13.04 11.80
CA VAL A 96 7.32 12.44 13.14
C VAL A 96 7.19 13.50 14.22
N LYS A 97 7.88 14.64 14.08
CA LYS A 97 7.81 15.74 15.05
C LYS A 97 6.44 16.43 15.04
N ARG A 98 5.90 16.75 13.87
CA ARG A 98 4.64 17.50 13.75
C ARG A 98 3.45 16.70 14.27
N ALA A 99 3.37 15.41 13.91
CA ALA A 99 2.26 14.54 14.29
C ALA A 99 2.52 13.70 15.55
N GLN A 100 3.67 13.90 16.23
CA GLN A 100 4.07 13.13 17.42
C GLN A 100 3.98 11.61 17.20
N VAL A 101 4.50 11.17 16.05
CA VAL A 101 4.37 9.80 15.56
C VAL A 101 5.16 8.83 16.45
N LEU A 102 4.50 7.74 16.86
CA LEU A 102 5.08 6.68 17.66
C LEU A 102 4.51 5.31 17.23
N GLY A 103 5.30 4.25 17.43
CA GLY A 103 4.84 2.87 17.29
C GLY A 103 4.22 2.56 15.93
N PRO A 104 2.98 2.04 15.85
CA PRO A 104 2.35 1.66 14.59
C PRO A 104 2.25 2.79 13.54
N LEU A 105 2.20 4.06 13.97
CA LEU A 105 2.08 5.21 13.05
C LEU A 105 3.37 5.51 12.28
N VAL A 106 4.50 4.87 12.63
CA VAL A 106 5.78 5.07 11.95
C VAL A 106 5.71 4.69 10.47
N THR A 107 4.98 3.62 10.13
CA THR A 107 4.80 3.22 8.73
C THR A 107 3.97 4.23 7.95
N ASP A 108 2.97 4.82 8.60
CA ASP A 108 2.10 5.82 7.98
C ASP A 108 2.86 7.13 7.75
N ALA A 109 3.73 7.52 8.69
CA ALA A 109 4.62 8.66 8.51
C ALA A 109 5.65 8.44 7.40
N ALA A 110 6.18 7.22 7.26
CA ALA A 110 7.06 6.86 6.15
C ALA A 110 6.31 6.90 4.82
N LEU A 111 5.07 6.41 4.77
CA LEU A 111 4.23 6.49 3.59
C LEU A 111 3.90 7.94 3.21
N ALA A 112 3.58 8.77 4.20
CA ALA A 112 3.36 10.21 4.00
C ALA A 112 4.61 10.91 3.47
N ALA A 113 5.79 10.59 4.00
CA ALA A 113 7.05 11.15 3.52
C ALA A 113 7.33 10.80 2.05
N LEU A 114 7.08 9.54 1.64
CA LEU A 114 7.19 9.13 0.23
C LEU A 114 6.17 9.82 -0.69
N ALA A 115 5.03 10.25 -0.15
CA ALA A 115 4.00 10.93 -0.94
C ALA A 115 4.25 12.44 -1.06
N ILE A 116 5.01 13.03 -0.14
CA ILE A 116 5.36 14.46 -0.12
C ILE A 116 6.60 14.74 -0.97
N GLU A 117 7.56 13.81 -0.99
CA GLU A 117 8.77 13.88 -1.82
C GLU A 117 8.45 13.85 -3.33
#